data_AF-A0A9E4GCG7-F1
#
_entry.id   AF-A0A9E4GCG7-F1
#
_cell.length_a   1.000
_cell.length_b   1.000
_cell.length_c   1.000
_cell.angle_alpha   90.00
_cell.angle_beta   90.00
_cell.angle_gamma   90.00
#
_symmetry.space_group_name_H-M   'P 1'
#
loop_
_entity.id
_entity.type
_entity.pdbx_description
1 polymer ?
#
loop_
_entity_poly.entity_id
_entity_poly.type
_entity_poly.pdbx_seq_one_letter_code
_entity_poly.pdbx_strand_id
1 'polypeptide(L)'
;SFRSRRFARRRFLELAATAGAAGMIGRLPGVASPARAATVPDKKPDKIIMRTWGEPWNTLMGEGPGRTFTEETGIPVEFDLTDESPIQTKVRSAIRAGGRPPVDVVNNTTANGYLSARQELIVPLNPEIVTYLNEVTPEVSLPTAS
;
A
#
# COMPACT_ATOMS: atom_id res chain seq x y z
N SER A 1 0.08 -61.52 -35.34
CA SER A 1 -0.64 -61.62 -34.05
C SER A 1 -0.46 -60.31 -33.29
N PHE A 2 -1.57 -59.68 -32.86
CA PHE A 2 -1.80 -58.60 -31.86
C PHE A 2 -0.69 -57.56 -31.54
N ARG A 3 -0.93 -56.26 -31.33
CA ARG A 3 -2.01 -55.28 -31.59
C ARG A 3 -1.42 -53.92 -31.14
N SER A 4 -1.71 -52.86 -31.88
CA SER A 4 -1.40 -51.45 -31.59
C SER A 4 -1.88 -50.94 -30.23
N ARG A 5 -1.22 -49.91 -29.67
CA ARG A 5 -1.88 -48.83 -28.90
C ARG A 5 -1.28 -47.45 -29.25
N ARG A 6 -1.78 -46.84 -30.34
CA ARG A 6 -2.04 -45.39 -30.37
C ARG A 6 -3.44 -45.16 -29.77
N PHE A 7 -3.74 -43.92 -29.40
CA PHE A 7 -5.00 -43.41 -28.80
C PHE A 7 -5.08 -43.58 -27.26
N ALA A 8 -5.57 -42.62 -26.47
CA ALA A 8 -6.45 -41.49 -26.76
C ALA A 8 -6.18 -40.40 -25.69
N ARG A 9 -6.01 -39.13 -26.08
CA ARG A 9 -7.05 -38.09 -26.17
C ARG A 9 -7.64 -37.69 -24.80
N ARG A 10 -7.63 -36.37 -24.59
CA ARG A 10 -8.75 -35.56 -24.07
C ARG A 10 -9.72 -36.33 -23.17
N ARG A 11 -9.80 -35.89 -21.92
CA ARG A 11 -11.02 -35.67 -21.13
C ARG A 11 -10.73 -36.00 -19.67
N PHE A 12 -10.40 -34.96 -18.92
CA PHE A 12 -10.76 -34.92 -17.51
C PHE A 12 -11.23 -33.51 -17.13
N LEU A 13 -12.07 -32.95 -17.99
CA LEU A 13 -13.14 -32.06 -17.56
C LEU A 13 -14.41 -32.91 -17.51
N GLU A 14 -15.22 -32.67 -16.48
CA GLU A 14 -16.53 -33.26 -16.13
C GLU A 14 -16.49 -34.46 -15.17
N LEU A 15 -16.67 -34.17 -13.89
CA LEU A 15 -17.76 -34.72 -13.07
C LEU A 15 -17.96 -33.74 -11.89
N ALA A 16 -18.86 -32.76 -12.02
CA ALA A 16 -20.27 -32.85 -11.61
C ALA A 16 -20.44 -32.91 -10.09
N ALA A 17 -20.91 -31.76 -9.58
CA ALA A 17 -21.45 -31.55 -8.24
C ALA A 17 -22.64 -32.47 -7.96
N THR A 18 -22.81 -32.86 -6.68
CA THR A 18 -24.12 -32.79 -5.97
C THR A 18 -23.93 -32.99 -4.46
N ALA A 19 -24.24 -31.92 -3.73
CA ALA A 19 -24.92 -31.83 -2.43
C ALA A 19 -24.48 -32.71 -1.24
N GLY A 20 -23.79 -32.08 -0.28
CA GLY A 20 -23.82 -32.43 1.14
C GLY A 20 -23.81 -31.14 1.97
N ALA A 21 -24.97 -30.75 2.50
CA ALA A 21 -25.12 -29.59 3.37
C ALA A 21 -24.62 -29.90 4.78
N ALA A 22 -23.56 -29.21 5.22
CA ALA A 22 -23.33 -28.84 6.63
C ALA A 22 -21.99 -28.09 6.75
N GLY A 23 -22.05 -26.84 7.21
CA GLY A 23 -20.93 -26.18 7.86
C GLY A 23 -19.91 -25.51 6.94
N MET A 24 -19.59 -24.26 7.30
CA MET A 24 -18.44 -23.50 6.82
C MET A 24 -18.55 -23.03 5.36
N ILE A 25 -19.19 -21.87 5.17
CA ILE A 25 -18.67 -20.88 4.22
C ILE A 25 -17.30 -20.49 4.76
N GLY A 26 -16.32 -21.34 4.49
CA GLY A 26 -14.91 -21.07 4.60
C GLY A 26 -14.64 -19.91 3.67
N ARG A 27 -14.59 -18.73 4.27
CA ARG A 27 -14.01 -17.51 3.72
C ARG A 27 -12.63 -17.92 3.19
N LEU A 28 -12.51 -18.17 1.89
CA LEU A 28 -11.23 -18.43 1.25
C LEU A 28 -10.36 -17.18 1.49
N PRO A 29 -9.26 -17.25 2.27
CA PRO A 29 -8.33 -16.15 2.38
C PRO A 29 -7.43 -16.25 1.15
N GLY A 30 -7.85 -15.66 0.03
CA GLY A 30 -7.13 -15.93 -1.22
C GLY A 30 -7.48 -15.08 -2.43
N VAL A 31 -8.29 -14.04 -2.27
CA VAL A 31 -8.42 -13.01 -3.31
C VAL A 31 -7.91 -11.71 -2.71
N ALA A 32 -6.58 -11.58 -2.65
CA ALA A 32 -5.95 -10.31 -2.40
C ALA A 32 -6.45 -9.34 -3.47
N SER A 33 -7.18 -8.33 -3.00
CA SER A 33 -7.79 -7.32 -3.85
C SER A 33 -6.73 -6.65 -4.74
N PRO A 34 -7.04 -6.31 -6.00
CA PRO A 34 -6.22 -5.37 -6.74
C PRO A 34 -6.09 -4.11 -5.89
N ALA A 35 -4.87 -3.54 -5.82
CA ALA A 35 -4.52 -2.38 -5.02
C ALA A 35 -5.70 -1.41 -4.91
N ARG A 36 -6.35 -1.40 -3.73
CA ARG A 36 -7.52 -0.56 -3.50
C ARG A 36 -7.03 0.87 -3.62
N ALA A 37 -7.36 1.51 -4.72
CA ALA A 37 -7.13 2.94 -4.90
C ALA A 37 -7.62 3.66 -3.64
N ALA A 38 -6.88 4.69 -3.19
CA ALA A 38 -7.23 5.43 -1.99
C ALA A 38 -8.69 5.92 -2.10
N THR A 39 -9.59 5.31 -1.32
CA THR A 39 -10.99 5.71 -1.24
C THR A 39 -11.13 6.76 -0.15
N VAL A 40 -11.98 7.76 -0.38
CA VAL A 40 -12.32 8.75 0.66
C VAL A 40 -12.86 8.02 1.89
N PRO A 41 -12.28 8.22 3.09
CA PRO A 41 -12.76 7.57 4.30
C PRO A 41 -14.18 8.03 4.66
N ASP A 42 -15.04 7.11 5.12
CA ASP A 42 -16.41 7.43 5.57
C ASP A 42 -16.43 8.34 6.81
N LYS A 43 -15.33 8.35 7.57
CA LYS A 43 -15.15 9.17 8.77
C LYS A 43 -13.77 9.83 8.75
N LYS A 44 -13.73 11.08 9.21
CA LYS A 44 -12.48 11.80 9.45
C LYS A 44 -11.62 10.99 10.45
N PRO A 45 -10.33 10.74 10.15
CA PRO A 45 -9.45 10.06 11.08
C PRO A 45 -9.07 10.97 12.25
N ASP A 46 -8.82 10.36 13.42
CA ASP A 46 -8.40 11.09 14.62
C ASP A 46 -6.97 11.65 14.50
N LYS A 47 -6.15 11.05 13.64
CA LYS A 47 -4.77 11.43 13.33
C LYS A 47 -4.26 10.77 12.06
N ILE A 48 -3.14 11.25 11.56
CA ILE A 48 -2.28 10.51 10.61
C ILE A 48 -0.90 10.29 11.21
N ILE A 49 -0.29 9.15 10.90
CA ILE A 49 1.06 8.81 11.35
C ILE A 49 2.02 8.90 10.17
N MET A 50 2.97 9.82 10.26
CA MET A 50 3.99 10.05 9.25
C MET A 50 5.34 9.55 9.74
N ARG A 51 5.92 8.57 9.05
CA ARG A 51 7.31 8.20 9.29
C ARG A 51 8.24 9.25 8.72
N THR A 52 9.22 9.69 9.50
CA THR A 52 10.31 10.57 9.05
C THR A 52 11.60 10.23 9.81
N TRP A 53 12.71 10.82 9.40
CA TRP A 53 13.95 10.77 10.18
C TRP A 53 13.85 11.70 11.40
N GLY A 54 14.71 11.49 12.40
CA GLY A 54 14.85 12.42 13.53
C GLY A 54 15.34 13.81 13.10
N GLU A 55 15.75 14.60 14.08
CA GLU A 55 16.16 15.99 13.85
C GLU A 55 17.23 16.12 12.75
N PRO A 56 17.16 17.16 11.90
CA PRO A 56 16.17 18.25 11.92
C PRO A 56 14.87 17.93 11.15
N TRP A 57 14.74 16.73 10.57
CA TRP A 57 13.71 16.43 9.58
C TRP A 57 12.30 16.37 10.16
N ASN A 58 12.12 15.81 11.36
CA ASN A 58 10.85 15.79 12.06
C ASN A 58 10.35 17.21 12.37
N THR A 59 11.22 18.10 12.83
CA THR A 59 10.88 19.49 13.10
C THR A 59 10.46 20.20 11.82
N LEU A 60 11.24 20.09 10.75
CA LEU A 60 10.90 20.72 9.46
C LEU A 60 9.56 20.20 8.89
N MET A 61 9.30 18.89 8.99
CA MET A 61 8.03 18.32 8.56
C MET A 61 6.87 18.76 9.45
N GLY A 62 7.08 18.88 10.76
CA GLY A 62 6.09 19.35 11.72
C GLY A 62 5.72 20.81 11.51
N GLU A 63 6.72 21.70 11.39
CA GLU A 63 6.51 23.15 11.25
C GLU A 63 6.07 23.57 9.84
N GLY A 64 6.40 22.78 8.82
CA GLY A 64 5.99 22.99 7.44
C GLY A 64 4.67 22.26 7.12
N PRO A 65 4.70 21.19 6.31
CA PRO A 65 3.49 20.55 5.78
C PRO A 65 2.59 19.97 6.87
N GLY A 66 3.15 19.47 7.98
CA GLY A 66 2.38 18.92 9.09
C GLY A 66 1.48 19.95 9.75
N ARG A 67 2.01 21.14 10.07
CA ARG A 67 1.25 22.25 10.64
C ARG A 67 0.14 22.71 9.70
N THR A 68 0.46 23.00 8.43
CA THR A 68 -0.55 23.45 7.45
C THR A 68 -1.65 22.40 7.29
N PHE A 69 -1.30 21.12 7.17
CA PHE A 69 -2.28 20.04 7.09
C PHE A 69 -3.18 19.99 8.33
N THR A 70 -2.62 20.09 9.54
CA THR A 70 -3.40 20.09 10.77
C THR A 70 -4.28 21.32 10.91
N GLU A 71 -3.82 22.51 10.52
CA GLU A 71 -4.61 23.75 10.56
C GLU A 71 -5.81 23.69 9.59
N GLU A 72 -5.60 23.20 8.38
CA GLU A 72 -6.65 23.13 7.34
C GLU A 72 -7.66 22.01 7.59
N THR A 73 -7.18 20.84 8.02
CA THR A 73 -8.03 19.65 8.14
C THR A 73 -8.53 19.43 9.55
N GLY A 74 -7.86 19.98 10.57
CA GLY A 74 -8.05 19.63 11.98
C GLY A 74 -7.67 18.17 12.29
N ILE A 75 -6.82 17.53 11.48
CA ILE A 75 -6.29 16.19 11.72
C ILE A 75 -4.82 16.33 12.18
N PRO A 76 -4.47 15.90 13.41
CA PRO A 76 -3.10 15.96 13.88
C PRO A 76 -2.19 14.98 13.14
N VAL A 77 -0.94 15.41 12.92
CA VAL A 77 0.14 14.57 12.37
C VAL A 77 1.04 14.11 13.52
N GLU A 78 1.15 12.80 13.71
CA GLU A 78 2.13 12.19 14.62
C GLU A 78 3.32 11.64 13.84
N PHE A 79 4.53 11.79 14.41
CA PHE A 79 5.74 11.33 13.77
C PHE A 79 6.23 10.00 14.35
N ASP A 80 6.44 9.02 13.47
CA ASP A 80 7.17 7.79 13.78
C ASP A 80 8.63 7.97 13.32
N LEU A 81 9.57 7.85 14.26
CA LEU A 81 11.02 8.04 13.99
C LEU A 81 11.75 6.70 13.81
N THR A 82 11.02 5.62 13.55
CA THR A 82 11.63 4.30 13.30
C THR A 82 12.47 4.36 12.03
N ASP A 83 13.67 3.78 12.11
CA ASP A 83 14.56 3.60 10.95
C ASP A 83 13.91 2.80 9.81
N GLU A 84 14.48 2.95 8.61
CA GLU A 84 13.91 2.41 7.36
C GLU A 84 13.69 0.90 7.40
N SER A 85 14.74 0.14 7.73
CA SER A 85 14.65 -1.33 7.72
C SER A 85 13.63 -1.87 8.73
N PRO A 86 13.61 -1.39 9.99
CA PRO A 86 12.57 -1.80 10.94
C PRO A 86 11.16 -1.36 10.51
N ILE A 87 10.94 -0.14 9.99
CA ILE A 87 9.59 0.28 9.59
C ILE A 87 9.07 -0.54 8.40
N GLN A 88 9.90 -0.82 7.40
CA GLN A 88 9.52 -1.65 6.26
C GLN A 88 9.18 -3.09 6.68
N THR A 89 9.89 -3.62 7.67
CA THR A 89 9.57 -4.93 8.24
C THR A 89 8.19 -4.94 8.91
N LYS A 90 7.86 -3.90 9.69
CA LYS A 90 6.54 -3.75 10.31
C LYS A 90 5.43 -3.59 9.28
N VAL A 91 5.61 -2.72 8.28
CA VAL A 91 4.65 -2.49 7.17
C VAL A 91 4.38 -3.80 6.42
N ARG A 92 5.44 -4.51 6.02
CA ARG A 92 5.31 -5.80 5.32
C ARG A 92 4.55 -6.83 6.16
N SER A 93 4.82 -6.87 7.46
CA SER A 93 4.16 -7.80 8.37
C SER A 93 2.66 -7.48 8.51
N ALA A 94 2.31 -6.20 8.62
CA ALA A 94 0.93 -5.74 8.66
C ALA A 94 0.18 -6.07 7.36
N ILE A 95 0.78 -5.80 6.19
CA ILE A 95 0.19 -6.12 4.88
C ILE A 95 -0.05 -7.63 4.75
N ARG A 96 0.95 -8.46 5.10
CA ARG A 96 0.83 -9.93 5.05
C ARG A 96 -0.26 -10.47 5.97
N ALA A 97 -0.49 -9.82 7.11
CA ALA A 97 -1.56 -10.14 8.04
C ALA A 97 -2.94 -9.60 7.62
N GLY A 98 -3.02 -8.82 6.53
CA GLY A 98 -4.25 -8.12 6.13
C GLY A 98 -4.66 -7.00 7.08
N GLY A 99 -3.72 -6.50 7.88
CA GLY A 99 -3.93 -5.42 8.85
C GLY A 99 -3.57 -4.03 8.30
N ARG A 100 -3.91 -2.99 9.07
CA ARG A 100 -3.48 -1.62 8.80
C ARG A 100 -1.97 -1.49 9.07
N PRO A 101 -1.17 -0.93 8.16
CA PRO A 101 0.22 -0.58 8.43
C PRO A 101 0.36 0.35 9.65
N PRO A 102 1.51 0.33 10.35
CA PRO A 102 1.73 1.18 11.54
C PRO A 102 1.88 2.67 11.20
N VAL A 103 2.09 3.00 9.92
CA VAL A 103 2.30 4.37 9.42
C VAL A 103 1.47 4.58 8.16
N ASP A 104 0.96 5.79 7.98
CA ASP A 104 0.10 6.18 6.87
C ASP A 104 0.90 6.79 5.71
N VAL A 105 1.93 7.56 6.05
CA VAL A 105 2.83 8.23 5.11
C VAL A 105 4.28 7.93 5.49
N VAL A 106 5.14 7.73 4.50
CA VAL A 106 6.58 7.51 4.70
C VAL A 106 7.34 8.60 3.96
N ASN A 107 7.92 9.54 4.69
CA ASN A 107 8.94 10.43 4.13
C ASN A 107 10.22 9.64 3.86
N ASN A 108 10.67 9.66 2.61
CA ASN A 108 11.80 8.86 2.18
C ASN A 108 12.54 9.43 0.98
N THR A 109 13.69 8.83 0.69
CA THR A 109 14.42 9.09 -0.54
C THR A 109 13.74 8.39 -1.73
N THR A 110 13.94 8.92 -2.93
CA THR A 110 13.39 8.33 -4.17
C THR A 110 13.82 6.88 -4.37
N ALA A 111 15.07 6.53 -4.02
CA ALA A 111 15.57 5.15 -4.13
C ALA A 111 14.78 4.18 -3.24
N ASN A 112 14.52 4.56 -1.99
CA ASN A 112 13.75 3.73 -1.07
C ASN A 112 12.27 3.67 -1.48
N GLY A 113 11.68 4.79 -1.92
CA GLY A 113 10.32 4.81 -2.44
C GLY A 113 10.14 3.86 -3.64
N TYR A 114 11.09 3.83 -4.57
CA TYR A 114 11.10 2.88 -5.67
C TYR A 114 11.18 1.43 -5.18
N LEU A 115 12.05 1.12 -4.21
CA LEU A 115 12.15 -0.23 -3.65
C LEU A 115 10.85 -0.65 -2.93
N SER A 116 10.22 0.24 -2.15
CA SER A 116 8.92 -0.03 -1.53
C SER A 116 7.82 -0.29 -2.55
N ALA A 117 7.80 0.46 -3.66
CA ALA A 117 6.88 0.21 -4.78
C ALA A 117 7.09 -1.17 -5.40
N ARG A 118 8.35 -1.54 -5.67
CA ARG A 118 8.73 -2.85 -6.20
C ARG A 118 8.39 -4.01 -5.26
N GLN A 119 8.27 -3.73 -3.97
CA GLN A 119 7.91 -4.69 -2.93
C GLN A 119 6.42 -4.66 -2.56
N GLU A 120 5.61 -3.86 -3.27
CA GLU A 120 4.17 -3.71 -3.04
C GLU A 120 3.84 -3.23 -1.61
N LEU A 121 4.70 -2.37 -1.04
CA LEU A 121 4.55 -1.83 0.31
C LEU A 121 3.89 -0.44 0.33
N ILE A 122 3.61 0.14 -0.83
CA ILE A 122 2.93 1.42 -0.99
C ILE A 122 1.74 1.29 -1.95
N VAL A 123 0.81 2.23 -1.88
CA VAL A 123 -0.32 2.35 -2.81
C VAL A 123 -0.06 3.46 -3.83
N PRO A 124 -0.55 3.33 -5.08
CA PRO A 124 -0.51 4.43 -6.03
C PRO A 124 -1.34 5.61 -5.51
N LEU A 125 -0.83 6.82 -5.72
CA LEU A 125 -1.59 8.03 -5.41
C LEU A 125 -2.74 8.19 -6.40
N ASN A 126 -3.91 8.60 -5.88
CA ASN A 126 -5.06 8.92 -6.72
C ASN A 126 -4.94 10.38 -7.22
N PRO A 127 -4.79 10.63 -8.54
CA PRO A 127 -4.61 11.98 -9.07
C PRO A 127 -5.86 12.86 -8.92
N GLU A 128 -7.04 12.29 -8.73
CA GLU A 128 -8.26 13.06 -8.43
C GLU A 128 -8.26 13.59 -6.99
N ILE A 129 -7.49 12.96 -6.09
CA ILE A 129 -7.35 13.38 -4.68
C ILE A 129 -6.10 14.24 -4.49
N VAL A 130 -4.97 13.84 -5.08
CA VAL A 130 -3.70 14.56 -4.99
C VAL A 130 -3.54 15.46 -6.21
N THR A 131 -4.31 16.56 -6.21
CA THR A 131 -4.47 17.44 -7.38
C THR A 131 -3.20 18.17 -7.79
N TYR A 132 -2.23 18.32 -6.89
CA TYR A 132 -0.95 18.98 -7.14
C TYR A 132 0.12 18.07 -7.78
N LEU A 133 -0.20 16.79 -8.08
CA LEU A 133 0.75 15.85 -8.69
C LEU A 133 1.28 16.33 -10.05
N ASN A 134 0.45 17.02 -10.82
CA ASN A 134 0.81 17.59 -12.12
C ASN A 134 1.73 18.80 -12.01
N GLU A 135 1.85 19.42 -10.83
CA GLU A 135 2.75 20.55 -10.59
C GLU A 135 4.18 20.10 -10.26
N VAL A 136 4.38 18.83 -9.91
CA VAL A 136 5.71 18.22 -9.71
C VAL A 136 6.36 18.00 -11.07
N THR A 137 6.94 19.07 -11.61
CA THR A 137 7.67 19.09 -12.88
C THR A 137 9.18 18.95 -12.67
N PRO A 138 9.95 18.57 -13.70
CA PRO A 138 11.41 18.60 -13.62
C PRO A 138 11.94 19.98 -13.20
N GLU A 139 11.30 21.07 -13.65
CA GLU A 139 11.74 22.43 -13.40
C GLU A 139 11.67 22.82 -11.91
N VAL A 140 10.61 22.43 -11.21
CA VAL A 140 10.48 22.67 -9.75
C VAL A 140 11.24 21.64 -8.91
N SER A 141 11.74 20.56 -9.52
CA SER A 141 12.46 19.48 -8.84
C SER A 141 13.98 19.68 -8.85
N LEU A 142 14.49 20.64 -9.64
CA LEU A 142 15.90 20.99 -9.68
C LEU A 142 16.23 21.96 -8.54
N PRO A 143 17.41 21.81 -7.89
CA PRO A 143 17.86 22.82 -6.95
C PRO A 143 17.96 24.16 -7.70
N THR A 144 17.25 25.17 -7.20
CA THR A 144 17.43 26.55 -7.67
C THR A 144 18.89 26.92 -7.46
N ALA A 145 19.60 27.27 -8.53
CA ALA A 145 20.96 27.75 -8.45
C ALA A 145 20.97 29.00 -7.56
N SER A 146 21.54 28.86 -6.36
CA SER A 146 21.82 29.94 -5.42
C SER A 146 23.21 30.55 -5.66
#